data_AF-A0A9N9GSP8-F1
#
_entry.id   AF-A0A9N9GSP8-F1
#
_cell.length_a   1.000
_cell.length_b   1.000
_cell.length_c   1.000
_cell.angle_alpha   90.00
_cell.angle_beta   90.00
_cell.angle_gamma   90.00
#
_symmetry.space_group_name_H-M   'P 1'
#
loop_
_entity.id
_entity.type
_entity.pdbx_description
1 polymer ?
#
loop_
_entity_poly.entity_id
_entity_poly.type
_entity_poly.pdbx_seq_one_letter_code
_entity_poly.pdbx_strand_id
1 'polypeptide(L)'
;MPKAQMDLANLDFSRTYSFEEFELINEQLKTRSLEVNGQPVNLFDLDKNGKLFPMPQATVCMEATVAEIVRQLGNWNIQTRQNGLITTSQGGFNFSVEGRRTIGAPDVSFIPKSVFRQLTELQRWTFQVGTSVQLGWLIDPINRRIWVYKRNQHGNVYRRERVWEDVEGGDVLPRFTLEVRMIEEAISQESSETSSENEELQIDCPECDATFSDSYTFTKHCTNEHARKRHRT
;
A
#
# COMPACT_ATOMS: atom_id res chain seq x y z
N MET A 1 4.99 23.52 26.73
CA MET A 1 4.66 24.70 25.91
C MET A 1 3.45 24.36 25.06
N PRO A 2 2.47 25.25 24.89
CA PRO A 2 1.35 25.00 23.98
C PRO A 2 1.90 24.73 22.57
N LYS A 3 1.53 23.61 21.93
CA LYS A 3 1.79 23.44 20.50
C LYS A 3 1.09 24.59 19.77
N ALA A 4 1.77 25.25 18.84
CA ALA A 4 1.13 26.22 17.97
C ALA A 4 -0.13 25.58 17.36
N GLN A 5 -1.25 26.32 17.32
CA GLN A 5 -2.51 25.80 16.79
C GLN A 5 -2.86 26.59 15.53
N MET A 6 -2.95 25.89 14.40
CA MET A 6 -3.46 26.50 13.16
C MET A 6 -4.98 26.53 13.16
N ASP A 7 -5.55 27.59 12.63
CA ASP A 7 -6.99 27.68 12.35
C ASP A 7 -7.34 26.78 11.16
N LEU A 8 -7.82 25.58 11.47
CA LEU A 8 -8.23 24.61 10.45
C LEU A 8 -9.54 24.98 9.74
N ALA A 9 -10.36 25.86 10.31
CA ALA A 9 -11.65 26.23 9.72
C ALA A 9 -11.48 27.14 8.48
N ASN A 10 -10.33 27.81 8.36
CA ASN A 10 -10.05 28.80 7.32
C ASN A 10 -8.76 28.46 6.56
N LEU A 11 -8.53 27.18 6.24
CA LEU A 11 -7.41 26.79 5.38
C LEU A 11 -7.59 27.38 3.97
N ASP A 12 -6.58 28.12 3.51
CA ASP A 12 -6.51 28.69 2.17
C ASP A 12 -5.74 27.75 1.22
N PHE A 13 -6.47 26.97 0.43
CA PHE A 13 -5.88 26.05 -0.56
C PHE A 13 -5.12 26.77 -1.70
N SER A 14 -5.27 28.08 -1.84
CA SER A 14 -4.52 28.89 -2.79
C SER A 14 -3.16 29.34 -2.24
N ARG A 15 -2.93 29.23 -0.93
CA ARG A 15 -1.66 29.56 -0.26
C ARG A 15 -0.63 28.43 -0.39
N THR A 16 0.64 28.76 -0.26
CA THR A 16 1.74 27.80 -0.10
C THR A 16 2.08 27.64 1.38
N TYR A 17 2.09 26.39 1.85
CA TYR A 17 2.34 25.99 3.22
C TYR A 17 3.78 25.50 3.39
N SER A 18 4.37 25.77 4.55
CA SER A 18 5.64 25.15 4.95
C SER A 18 5.43 23.68 5.32
N PHE A 19 6.53 22.93 5.39
CA PHE A 19 6.48 21.53 5.83
C PHE A 19 6.02 21.41 7.30
N GLU A 20 6.44 22.34 8.15
CA GLU A 20 6.04 22.40 9.56
C GLU A 20 4.54 22.72 9.71
N GLU A 21 4.01 23.63 8.88
CA GLU A 21 2.57 23.91 8.83
C GLU A 21 1.78 22.69 8.38
N PHE A 22 2.25 21.99 7.34
CA PHE A 22 1.66 20.74 6.87
C PHE A 22 1.63 19.66 7.97
N GLU A 23 2.75 19.42 8.66
CA GLU A 23 2.81 18.44 9.75
C GLU A 23 1.86 18.84 10.89
N LEU A 24 1.79 20.13 11.22
CA LEU A 24 0.89 20.62 12.26
C LEU A 24 -0.59 20.49 11.88
N ILE A 25 -0.95 20.70 10.62
CA ILE A 25 -2.32 20.50 10.11
C ILE A 25 -2.70 19.03 10.24
N ASN A 26 -1.88 18.12 9.68
CA ASN A 26 -2.17 16.68 9.71
C ASN A 26 -2.17 16.12 11.14
N GLU A 27 -1.31 16.62 12.03
CA GLU A 27 -1.33 16.26 13.46
C GLU A 27 -2.66 16.63 14.13
N GLN A 28 -3.22 17.81 13.81
CA GLN A 28 -4.50 18.26 14.37
C GLN A 28 -5.74 17.55 13.78
N LEU A 29 -5.60 16.89 12.63
CA LEU A 29 -6.66 16.13 11.97
C LEU A 29 -6.73 14.66 12.42
N LYS A 30 -5.76 14.18 13.19
CA LYS A 30 -5.80 12.82 13.77
C LYS A 30 -7.04 12.55 14.62
N THR A 31 -7.66 13.60 15.17
CA THR A 31 -8.81 13.49 16.07
C THR A 31 -10.10 14.11 15.51
N ARG A 32 -10.09 14.60 14.27
CA ARG A 32 -11.26 15.25 13.65
C ARG A 32 -11.13 15.34 12.12
N SER A 33 -12.26 15.46 11.43
CA SER A 33 -12.29 15.73 10.00
C SER A 33 -12.69 17.18 9.74
N LEU A 34 -12.20 17.73 8.62
CA LEU A 34 -12.69 18.97 8.00
C LEU A 34 -13.65 18.63 6.87
N GLU A 35 -14.56 19.53 6.57
CA GLU A 35 -15.36 19.44 5.36
C GLU A 35 -14.70 20.27 4.26
N VAL A 36 -14.32 19.63 3.16
CA VAL A 36 -13.77 20.29 1.97
C VAL A 36 -14.63 19.89 0.78
N ASN A 37 -15.30 20.85 0.15
CA ASN A 37 -16.23 20.62 -0.97
C ASN A 37 -17.31 19.56 -0.65
N GLY A 38 -17.85 19.56 0.58
CA GLY A 38 -18.87 18.60 1.01
C GLY A 38 -18.36 17.19 1.31
N GLN A 39 -17.03 16.97 1.37
CA GLN A 39 -16.42 15.69 1.71
C GLN A 39 -15.62 15.79 3.02
N PRO A 40 -15.69 14.78 3.90
CA PRO A 40 -14.84 14.72 5.09
C PRO A 40 -13.39 14.43 4.69
N VAL A 41 -12.47 15.24 5.20
CA VAL A 41 -11.02 15.16 4.99
C VAL A 41 -10.32 15.17 6.35
N ASN A 42 -9.52 14.15 6.61
CA ASN A 42 -8.72 14.04 7.84
C ASN A 42 -7.21 13.93 7.57
N LEU A 43 -6.81 14.05 6.30
CA LEU A 43 -5.42 13.98 5.87
C LEU A 43 -5.23 14.83 4.61
N PHE A 44 -4.06 15.46 4.50
CA PHE A 44 -3.62 16.15 3.29
C PHE A 44 -2.31 15.54 2.78
N ASP A 45 -2.15 15.60 1.47
CA ASP A 45 -0.86 15.52 0.78
C ASP A 45 -0.28 16.94 0.60
N LEU A 46 1.04 17.03 0.39
CA LEU A 46 1.75 18.28 0.11
C LEU A 46 2.46 18.18 -1.23
N ASP A 47 2.10 19.02 -2.20
CA ASP A 47 2.74 19.01 -3.51
C ASP A 47 4.12 19.70 -3.54
N LYS A 48 4.78 19.65 -4.70
CA LYS A 48 6.07 20.30 -4.95
C LYS A 48 6.05 21.83 -4.83
N ASN A 49 4.89 22.47 -4.78
CA ASN A 49 4.69 23.91 -4.62
C ASN A 49 4.20 24.28 -3.21
N GLY A 50 4.12 23.30 -2.30
CA GLY A 50 3.60 23.45 -0.95
C GLY A 50 2.08 23.67 -0.90
N LYS A 51 1.34 23.24 -1.92
CA LYS A 51 -0.13 23.21 -1.90
C LYS A 51 -0.62 21.97 -1.16
N LEU A 52 -1.64 22.15 -0.35
CA LEU A 52 -2.34 21.06 0.32
C LEU A 52 -3.33 20.41 -0.66
N PHE A 53 -3.26 19.09 -0.78
CA PHE A 53 -4.20 18.29 -1.56
C PHE A 53 -5.06 17.46 -0.60
N PRO A 54 -6.39 17.70 -0.53
CA PRO A 54 -7.26 16.98 0.38
C PRO A 54 -7.30 15.50 0.00
N MET A 55 -7.13 14.63 1.00
CA MET A 55 -7.40 13.20 0.86
C MET A 55 -8.79 12.92 1.44
N PRO A 56 -9.81 12.68 0.59
CA PRO A 56 -11.12 12.28 1.08
C PRO A 56 -11.05 10.92 1.76
N GLN A 57 -12.02 10.63 2.63
CA GLN A 57 -12.18 9.29 3.20
C GLN A 57 -12.35 8.24 2.10
N ALA A 58 -11.66 7.11 2.24
CA ALA A 58 -11.83 5.97 1.35
C ALA A 58 -13.23 5.34 1.53
N THR A 59 -13.82 4.89 0.41
CA THR A 59 -15.08 4.15 0.42
C THR A 59 -14.84 2.69 0.80
N VAL A 60 -15.89 1.98 1.24
CA VAL A 60 -15.78 0.57 1.63
C VAL A 60 -15.20 -0.34 0.54
N CYS A 61 -15.58 -0.14 -0.73
CA CYS A 61 -15.04 -0.95 -1.84
C CYS A 61 -13.58 -0.61 -2.13
N MET A 62 -13.17 0.64 -1.90
CA MET A 62 -11.76 1.01 -2.03
C MET A 62 -10.93 0.36 -0.92
N GLU A 63 -11.42 0.39 0.32
CA GLU A 63 -10.78 -0.31 1.44
C GLU A 63 -10.69 -1.82 1.21
N ALA A 64 -11.73 -2.46 0.65
CA ALA A 64 -11.70 -3.86 0.26
C ALA A 64 -10.64 -4.12 -0.84
N THR A 65 -10.53 -3.24 -1.83
CA THR A 65 -9.51 -3.30 -2.88
C THR A 65 -8.10 -3.22 -2.28
N VAL A 66 -7.85 -2.27 -1.37
CA VAL A 66 -6.57 -2.10 -0.68
C VAL A 66 -6.22 -3.32 0.17
N ALA A 67 -7.18 -3.83 0.95
CA ALA A 67 -6.99 -5.01 1.79
C ALA A 67 -6.58 -6.23 0.94
N GLU A 68 -7.21 -6.41 -0.21
CA GLU A 68 -6.92 -7.52 -1.11
C GLU A 68 -5.54 -7.39 -1.77
N ILE A 69 -5.16 -6.20 -2.24
CA ILE A 69 -3.80 -5.94 -2.75
C ILE A 69 -2.75 -6.27 -1.68
N VAL A 70 -2.98 -5.82 -0.44
CA VAL A 70 -2.07 -6.09 0.70
C VAL A 70 -1.98 -7.58 0.99
N ARG A 71 -3.09 -8.32 0.92
CA ARG A 71 -3.12 -9.77 1.10
C ARG A 71 -2.25 -10.47 0.05
N GLN A 72 -2.44 -10.18 -1.23
CA GLN A 72 -1.65 -10.76 -2.32
C GLN A 72 -0.16 -10.43 -2.18
N LEU A 73 0.16 -9.16 -1.93
CA LEU A 73 1.53 -8.69 -1.75
C LEU A 73 2.20 -9.30 -0.51
N GLY A 74 1.45 -9.45 0.58
CA GLY A 74 1.89 -10.08 1.83
C GLY A 74 2.24 -11.56 1.64
N ASN A 75 1.38 -12.30 0.93
CA ASN A 75 1.63 -13.69 0.58
C ASN A 75 2.91 -13.82 -0.25
N TRP A 76 3.04 -13.05 -1.32
CA TRP A 76 4.25 -13.01 -2.15
C TRP A 76 5.51 -12.68 -1.33
N ASN A 77 5.46 -11.65 -0.49
CA ASN A 77 6.59 -11.17 0.31
C ASN A 77 7.13 -12.25 1.27
N ILE A 78 6.24 -13.08 1.81
CA ILE A 78 6.58 -14.21 2.68
C ILE A 78 7.07 -15.41 1.86
N GLN A 79 6.27 -15.86 0.89
CA GLN A 79 6.53 -17.09 0.12
C GLN A 79 7.81 -17.00 -0.71
N THR A 80 8.13 -15.82 -1.23
CA THR A 80 9.36 -15.60 -2.01
C THR A 80 10.52 -15.06 -1.17
N ARG A 81 10.35 -15.02 0.17
CA ARG A 81 11.36 -14.61 1.16
C ARG A 81 11.94 -13.20 0.93
N GLN A 82 11.22 -12.31 0.27
CA GLN A 82 11.64 -10.91 0.09
C GLN A 82 11.75 -10.21 1.45
N ASN A 83 10.82 -10.52 2.37
CA ASN A 83 10.81 -10.01 3.74
C ASN A 83 10.96 -8.48 3.82
N GLY A 84 10.41 -7.76 2.83
CA GLY A 84 10.31 -6.30 2.84
C GLY A 84 9.18 -5.83 3.76
N LEU A 85 9.10 -4.52 3.97
CA LEU A 85 8.02 -3.88 4.72
C LEU A 85 6.87 -3.59 3.77
N ILE A 86 5.64 -3.94 4.16
CA ILE A 86 4.40 -3.53 3.49
C ILE A 86 3.68 -2.56 4.42
N THR A 87 3.20 -1.43 3.90
CA THR A 87 2.43 -0.43 4.65
C THR A 87 1.14 -0.09 3.91
N THR A 88 0.09 0.24 4.66
CA THR A 88 -1.19 0.76 4.13
C THR A 88 -1.32 2.28 4.37
N SER A 89 -2.35 2.90 3.77
CA SER A 89 -2.63 4.33 3.80
C SER A 89 -2.94 4.83 5.21
N GLN A 90 -1.89 5.34 5.88
CA GLN A 90 -1.83 6.58 6.68
C GLN A 90 -0.36 7.03 6.87
N GLY A 91 0.63 6.24 6.40
CA GLY A 91 2.03 6.65 6.37
C GLY A 91 2.33 7.49 5.14
N GLY A 92 2.53 8.79 5.32
CA GLY A 92 3.03 9.62 4.23
C GLY A 92 4.47 9.25 3.87
N PHE A 93 4.85 9.48 2.62
CA PHE A 93 6.20 9.34 2.12
C PHE A 93 6.70 10.67 1.59
N ASN A 94 7.94 11.01 1.93
CA ASN A 94 8.63 12.15 1.34
C ASN A 94 9.19 11.74 -0.02
N PHE A 95 8.76 12.41 -1.08
CA PHE A 95 9.25 12.29 -2.44
C PHE A 95 10.04 13.55 -2.82
N SER A 96 11.03 13.39 -3.69
CA SER A 96 11.67 14.52 -4.37
C SER A 96 11.18 14.60 -5.81
N VAL A 97 10.43 15.65 -6.13
CA VAL A 97 9.93 15.94 -7.47
C VAL A 97 10.56 17.24 -7.94
N GLU A 98 11.39 17.17 -9.00
CA GLU A 98 12.15 18.33 -9.52
C GLU A 98 13.00 19.03 -8.44
N GLY A 99 13.57 18.25 -7.51
CA GLY A 99 14.38 18.76 -6.40
C GLY A 99 13.57 19.38 -5.25
N ARG A 100 12.24 19.37 -5.33
CA ARG A 100 11.35 19.88 -4.28
C ARG A 100 10.71 18.74 -3.50
N ARG A 101 10.45 18.99 -2.22
CA ARG A 101 9.78 18.04 -1.32
C ARG A 101 8.30 17.93 -1.71
N THR A 102 7.80 16.71 -1.73
CA THR A 102 6.39 16.36 -1.91
C THR A 102 6.07 15.29 -0.89
N ILE A 103 4.97 15.40 -0.16
CA ILE A 103 4.50 14.35 0.73
C ILE A 103 3.26 13.72 0.12
N GLY A 104 3.32 12.41 -0.13
CA GLY A 104 2.19 11.64 -0.63
C GLY A 104 1.91 10.44 0.26
N ALA A 105 0.65 10.12 0.50
CA ALA A 105 0.24 8.92 1.23
C ALA A 105 -0.39 7.88 0.27
N PRO A 106 0.41 6.96 -0.30
CA PRO A 106 -0.10 5.88 -1.14
C PRO A 106 -0.95 4.89 -0.33
N ASP A 107 -1.93 4.27 -0.99
CA ASP A 107 -2.80 3.26 -0.37
C ASP A 107 -2.05 2.00 0.07
N VAL A 108 -1.10 1.58 -0.75
CA VAL A 108 -0.22 0.44 -0.47
C VAL A 108 1.21 0.81 -0.84
N SER A 109 2.16 0.46 0.01
CA SER A 109 3.59 0.60 -0.28
C SER A 109 4.38 -0.63 0.10
N PHE A 110 5.40 -0.93 -0.70
CA PHE A 110 6.41 -1.94 -0.42
C PHE A 110 7.78 -1.31 -0.34
N ILE A 111 8.51 -1.60 0.73
CA ILE A 111 9.89 -1.19 0.93
C ILE A 111 10.76 -2.45 1.00
N PRO A 112 11.73 -2.63 0.07
CA PRO A 112 12.64 -3.75 0.13
C PRO A 112 13.38 -3.83 1.47
N LYS A 113 13.60 -5.05 1.96
CA LYS A 113 14.29 -5.31 3.24
C LYS A 113 15.65 -4.62 3.34
N SER A 114 16.40 -4.59 2.24
CA SER A 114 17.71 -3.95 2.14
C SER A 114 17.61 -2.44 2.38
N VAL A 115 16.64 -1.78 1.75
CA VAL A 115 16.36 -0.35 1.92
C VAL A 115 15.94 -0.06 3.36
N PHE A 116 14.97 -0.82 3.91
CA PHE A 116 14.50 -0.62 5.27
C PHE A 116 15.63 -0.77 6.32
N ARG A 117 16.54 -1.74 6.13
CA ARG A 117 17.68 -1.96 7.03
C ARG A 117 18.71 -0.82 7.02
N GLN A 118 18.76 -0.03 5.95
CA GLN A 118 19.64 1.12 5.85
C GLN A 118 19.07 2.37 6.52
N LEU A 119 17.78 2.37 6.87
CA LEU A 119 17.15 3.48 7.58
C LEU A 119 17.67 3.55 9.02
N THR A 120 18.09 4.75 9.44
CA THR A 120 18.35 5.08 10.84
C THR A 120 17.04 5.07 11.64
N GLU A 121 17.13 5.03 12.97
CA GLU A 121 15.95 5.12 13.84
C GLU A 121 15.13 6.39 13.55
N LEU A 122 15.80 7.54 13.44
CA LEU A 122 15.13 8.80 13.13
C LEU A 122 14.42 8.77 11.77
N GLN A 123 15.05 8.16 10.76
CA GLN A 123 14.49 8.02 9.42
C GLN A 123 13.26 7.10 9.36
N ARG A 124 13.12 6.16 10.30
CA ARG A 124 11.93 5.28 10.38
C ARG A 124 10.71 5.98 10.97
N TRP A 125 10.93 7.02 11.76
CA TRP A 125 9.89 7.72 12.51
C TRP A 125 9.62 9.15 12.00
N THR A 126 10.31 9.60 10.95
CA THR A 126 10.18 10.96 10.39
C THR A 126 10.26 10.97 8.86
N PHE A 127 9.81 12.06 8.25
CA PHE A 127 9.87 12.30 6.80
C PHE A 127 11.26 12.70 6.27
N GLN A 128 12.36 12.42 6.97
CA GLN A 128 13.68 12.90 6.57
C GLN A 128 14.23 12.24 5.30
N VAL A 129 13.73 11.07 4.92
CA VAL A 129 14.21 10.33 3.74
C VAL A 129 13.34 10.62 2.54
N GLY A 130 13.93 11.23 1.51
CA GLY A 130 13.34 11.24 0.17
C GLY A 130 13.32 9.83 -0.40
N THR A 131 12.18 9.41 -0.92
CA THR A 131 11.99 8.10 -1.53
C THR A 131 12.07 8.20 -3.05
N SER A 132 12.66 7.16 -3.65
CA SER A 132 12.69 6.99 -5.11
C SER A 132 11.85 5.79 -5.48
N VAL A 133 10.63 6.05 -5.95
CA VAL A 133 9.71 5.02 -6.45
C VAL A 133 10.25 4.45 -7.77
N GLN A 134 10.32 3.13 -7.84
CA GLN A 134 10.70 2.38 -9.04
C GLN A 134 9.49 1.90 -9.85
N LEU A 135 8.39 1.58 -9.15
CA LEU A 135 7.13 1.09 -9.70
C LEU A 135 5.98 1.73 -8.95
N GLY A 136 4.99 2.26 -9.69
CA GLY A 136 3.72 2.70 -9.15
C GLY A 136 2.57 2.14 -9.96
N TRP A 137 1.49 1.76 -9.30
CA TRP A 137 0.24 1.36 -9.93
C TRP A 137 -0.87 2.29 -9.47
N LEU A 138 -1.63 2.83 -10.41
CA LEU A 138 -2.92 3.45 -10.15
C LEU A 138 -3.98 2.45 -10.60
N ILE A 139 -4.71 1.89 -9.64
CA ILE A 139 -5.72 0.87 -9.85
C ILE A 139 -7.08 1.53 -9.67
N ASP A 140 -7.89 1.50 -10.73
CA ASP A 140 -9.22 2.11 -10.75
C ASP A 140 -10.28 1.01 -10.98
N PRO A 141 -10.82 0.41 -9.91
CA PRO A 141 -11.82 -0.62 -10.01
C PRO A 141 -13.17 -0.12 -10.54
N ILE A 142 -13.46 1.19 -10.43
CA ILE A 142 -14.70 1.79 -10.91
C ILE A 142 -14.68 1.87 -12.43
N ASN A 143 -13.62 2.44 -12.98
CA ASN A 143 -13.47 2.60 -14.43
C ASN A 143 -12.83 1.40 -15.12
N ARG A 144 -12.45 0.36 -14.35
CA ARG A 144 -11.76 -0.84 -14.81
C ARG A 144 -10.52 -0.48 -15.62
N ARG A 145 -9.62 0.28 -14.99
CA ARG A 145 -8.37 0.73 -15.62
C ARG A 145 -7.21 0.61 -14.66
N ILE A 146 -6.03 0.33 -15.21
CA ILE A 146 -4.79 0.33 -14.46
C ILE A 146 -3.75 1.17 -15.19
N TRP A 147 -3.06 2.05 -14.48
CA TRP A 147 -1.88 2.73 -15.00
C TRP A 147 -0.63 2.27 -14.29
N VAL A 148 0.36 1.86 -15.07
CA VAL A 148 1.67 1.45 -14.57
C VAL A 148 2.67 2.57 -14.81
N TYR A 149 3.25 3.06 -13.73
CA TYR A 149 4.30 4.07 -13.71
C TYR A 149 5.65 3.39 -13.44
N LYS A 150 6.63 3.62 -14.31
CA LYS A 150 8.00 3.09 -14.19
C LYS A 150 9.01 4.15 -14.64
N ARG A 151 10.27 3.98 -14.24
CA ARG A 151 11.39 4.74 -14.80
C ARG A 151 12.04 3.96 -15.93
N ASN A 152 12.36 4.65 -17.02
CA ASN A 152 13.17 4.05 -18.08
C ASN A 152 14.65 4.03 -17.69
N GLN A 153 15.51 3.50 -18.58
CA GLN A 153 16.96 3.43 -18.37
C GLN A 153 17.63 4.80 -18.16
N HIS A 154 16.99 5.89 -18.61
CA HIS A 154 17.45 7.27 -18.42
C HIS A 154 16.90 7.92 -17.13
N GLY A 155 16.16 7.17 -16.29
CA GLY A 155 15.54 7.67 -15.06
C GLY A 155 14.25 8.46 -15.24
N ASN A 156 13.79 8.66 -16.49
CA ASN A 156 12.56 9.38 -16.79
C ASN A 156 11.33 8.53 -16.47
N VAL A 157 10.35 9.13 -15.78
CA VAL A 157 9.08 8.48 -15.48
C VAL A 157 8.24 8.41 -16.75
N TYR A 158 7.69 7.24 -17.04
CA TYR A 158 6.66 7.05 -18.04
C TYR A 158 5.46 6.33 -17.40
N ARG A 159 4.28 6.54 -17.98
CA ARG A 159 3.07 5.78 -17.63
C ARG A 159 2.57 5.00 -18.83
N ARG A 160 2.00 3.84 -18.57
CA ARG A 160 1.30 3.02 -19.55
C ARG A 160 -0.05 2.63 -19.00
N GLU A 161 -1.11 2.92 -19.75
CA GLU A 161 -2.43 2.39 -19.46
C GLU A 161 -2.47 0.89 -19.82
N ARG A 162 -3.11 0.13 -18.95
CA ARG A 162 -3.36 -1.30 -19.06
C ARG A 162 -4.86 -1.51 -18.96
N VAL A 163 -5.33 -2.49 -19.71
CA VAL A 163 -6.67 -3.04 -19.54
C VAL A 163 -6.80 -3.65 -18.14
N TRP A 164 -8.03 -3.84 -17.68
CA TRP A 164 -8.36 -4.43 -16.39
C TRP A 164 -8.09 -5.93 -16.36
N GLU A 165 -6.81 -6.28 -16.30
CA GLU A 165 -6.26 -7.63 -16.32
C GLU A 165 -5.07 -7.69 -15.37
N ASP A 166 -4.63 -8.90 -15.05
CA ASP A 166 -3.53 -9.16 -14.15
C ASP A 166 -2.26 -8.35 -14.50
N VAL A 167 -1.59 -7.88 -13.46
CA VAL A 167 -0.45 -6.97 -13.59
C VAL A 167 0.81 -7.58 -12.99
N GLU A 168 1.79 -7.82 -13.86
CA GLU A 168 3.10 -8.30 -13.44
C GLU A 168 3.94 -7.22 -12.76
N GLY A 169 4.58 -7.60 -11.67
CA GLY A 169 5.58 -6.80 -10.95
C GLY A 169 6.88 -6.57 -11.73
N GLY A 170 7.18 -7.44 -12.70
CA GLY A 170 8.42 -7.44 -13.47
C GLY A 170 9.64 -7.52 -12.56
N ASP A 171 10.73 -6.83 -12.94
CA ASP A 171 12.00 -6.88 -12.19
C ASP A 171 11.95 -6.22 -10.81
N VAL A 172 10.98 -5.33 -10.56
CA VAL A 172 10.86 -4.59 -9.29
C VAL A 172 10.21 -5.45 -8.21
N LEU A 173 9.20 -6.24 -8.58
CA LEU A 173 8.54 -7.23 -7.71
C LEU A 173 8.63 -8.60 -8.40
N PRO A 174 9.78 -9.28 -8.32
CA PRO A 174 10.05 -10.48 -9.11
C PRO A 174 9.02 -11.57 -8.81
N ARG A 175 8.44 -12.14 -9.87
CA ARG A 175 7.41 -13.20 -9.82
C ARG A 175 6.10 -12.82 -9.12
N PHE A 176 5.92 -11.54 -8.81
CA PHE A 176 4.63 -11.05 -8.32
C PHE A 176 3.72 -10.75 -9.50
N THR A 177 2.48 -11.21 -9.40
CA THR A 177 1.39 -10.81 -10.29
C THR A 177 0.26 -10.35 -9.39
N LEU A 178 -0.26 -9.16 -9.63
CA LEU A 178 -1.50 -8.73 -9.02
C LEU A 178 -2.65 -9.34 -9.80
N GLU A 179 -3.40 -10.23 -9.15
CA GLU A 179 -4.53 -10.92 -9.74
C GLU A 179 -5.79 -10.07 -9.57
N VAL A 180 -6.27 -9.52 -10.69
CA VAL A 180 -7.38 -8.56 -10.70
C VAL A 180 -8.70 -9.24 -10.34
N ARG A 181 -8.88 -10.52 -10.70
CA ARG A 181 -10.08 -11.28 -10.36
C ARG A 181 -10.33 -11.32 -8.85
N MET A 182 -9.28 -11.48 -8.04
CA MET A 182 -9.46 -11.54 -6.58
C MET A 182 -9.86 -10.17 -6.00
N ILE A 183 -9.46 -9.06 -6.64
CA ILE A 183 -9.99 -7.72 -6.29
C ILE A 183 -11.48 -7.64 -6.60
N GLU A 184 -11.90 -8.13 -7.77
CA GLU A 184 -13.32 -8.15 -8.16
C GLU A 184 -14.17 -8.98 -7.21
N GLU A 185 -13.71 -10.18 -6.85
CA GLU A 185 -14.35 -11.05 -5.85
C GLU A 185 -14.45 -10.35 -4.48
N ALA A 186 -13.38 -9.65 -4.05
CA ALA A 186 -13.37 -8.93 -2.78
C ALA A 186 -14.39 -7.78 -2.74
N ILE A 187 -14.61 -7.06 -3.84
CA ILE A 187 -15.57 -5.94 -3.89
C ILE A 187 -17.00 -6.39 -4.22
N SER A 188 -17.20 -7.50 -4.93
CA SER A 188 -18.54 -7.99 -5.31
C SER A 188 -19.22 -8.75 -4.17
N GLN A 189 -18.44 -9.43 -3.32
CA GLN A 189 -18.95 -10.34 -2.28
C GLN A 189 -19.90 -11.42 -2.85
N GLU A 190 -19.82 -11.70 -4.15
CA GLU A 190 -20.64 -12.73 -4.79
C GLU A 190 -20.17 -14.10 -4.30
N SER A 191 -21.07 -14.84 -3.64
CA SER A 191 -20.77 -16.19 -3.18
C SER A 191 -20.61 -17.10 -4.40
N SER A 192 -19.41 -17.63 -4.59
CA SER A 192 -19.27 -18.89 -5.30
C SER A 192 -19.78 -19.99 -4.37
N GLU A 193 -21.11 -20.18 -4.33
CA GLU A 193 -21.73 -21.32 -3.66
C GLU A 193 -21.38 -22.59 -4.43
N THR A 194 -20.17 -23.10 -4.22
CA THR A 194 -19.90 -24.51 -4.43
C THR A 194 -20.11 -25.19 -3.09
N SER A 195 -21.34 -25.64 -2.88
CA SER A 195 -21.67 -26.67 -1.91
C SER A 195 -20.90 -27.94 -2.29
N SER A 196 -19.65 -28.06 -1.83
CA SER A 196 -18.97 -29.36 -1.81
C SER A 196 -19.46 -30.09 -0.56
N GLU A 197 -20.23 -31.13 -0.80
CA GLU A 197 -20.65 -32.12 0.19
C GLU A 197 -19.44 -32.62 0.99
N ASN A 198 -19.70 -33.05 2.23
CA ASN A 198 -18.73 -33.43 3.25
C ASN A 198 -17.78 -34.58 2.81
N GLU A 199 -16.76 -34.27 2.02
CA GLU A 199 -15.58 -35.10 1.88
C GLU A 199 -14.58 -34.72 2.98
N GLU A 200 -14.06 -35.70 3.71
CA GLU A 200 -12.93 -35.50 4.61
C GLU A 200 -11.73 -35.07 3.77
N LEU A 201 -11.47 -33.76 3.71
CA LEU A 201 -10.32 -33.20 3.01
C LEU A 201 -9.05 -33.68 3.71
N GLN A 202 -8.30 -34.58 3.08
CA GLN A 202 -6.95 -34.94 3.53
C GLN A 202 -5.92 -34.21 2.65
N ILE A 203 -5.15 -33.31 3.26
CA ILE A 203 -4.14 -32.51 2.59
C ILE A 203 -2.77 -32.85 3.15
N ASP A 204 -1.95 -33.52 2.37
CA ASP A 204 -0.57 -33.84 2.74
C ASP A 204 0.38 -32.70 2.36
N CYS A 205 1.31 -32.38 3.26
CA CYS A 205 2.33 -31.39 2.98
C CYS A 205 3.37 -31.92 1.99
N PRO A 206 3.67 -31.21 0.88
CA PRO A 206 4.67 -31.67 -0.08
C PRO A 206 6.12 -31.53 0.42
N GLU A 207 6.34 -30.82 1.53
CA GLU A 207 7.67 -30.51 2.06
C GLU A 207 8.02 -31.28 3.34
N CYS A 208 7.05 -31.95 3.98
CA CYS A 208 7.26 -32.76 5.18
C CYS A 208 6.13 -33.77 5.41
N ASP A 209 6.25 -34.64 6.41
CA ASP A 209 5.28 -35.72 6.69
C ASP A 209 4.02 -35.25 7.44
N ALA A 210 3.66 -33.96 7.39
CA ALA A 210 2.48 -33.43 8.06
C ALA A 210 1.23 -33.53 7.17
N THR A 211 0.11 -33.93 7.76
CA THR A 211 -1.20 -34.06 7.11
C THR A 211 -2.24 -33.20 7.82
N PHE A 212 -3.16 -32.61 7.06
CA PHE A 212 -4.16 -31.66 7.55
C PHE A 212 -5.55 -32.01 7.05
N SER A 213 -6.56 -31.68 7.86
CA SER A 213 -7.97 -31.89 7.56
C SER A 213 -8.66 -30.67 6.94
N ASP A 214 -7.95 -29.53 6.87
CA ASP A 214 -8.50 -28.27 6.39
C ASP A 214 -7.42 -27.37 5.76
N SER A 215 -7.84 -26.55 4.79
CA SER A 215 -6.95 -25.67 4.03
C SER A 215 -6.30 -24.58 4.91
N TYR A 216 -6.98 -24.14 5.97
CA TYR A 216 -6.45 -23.09 6.84
C TYR A 216 -5.24 -23.59 7.65
N THR A 217 -5.35 -24.75 8.30
CA THR A 217 -4.24 -25.34 9.07
C THR A 217 -3.08 -25.73 8.17
N PHE A 218 -3.36 -26.28 6.98
CA PHE A 218 -2.35 -26.55 5.96
C PHE A 218 -1.60 -25.27 5.53
N THR A 219 -2.32 -24.22 5.13
CA THR A 219 -1.70 -22.96 4.68
C THR A 219 -0.89 -22.29 5.80
N LYS A 220 -1.40 -22.35 7.04
CA LYS A 220 -0.69 -21.85 8.22
C LYS A 220 0.60 -22.64 8.49
N HIS A 221 0.57 -23.96 8.33
CA HIS A 221 1.75 -24.80 8.46
C HIS A 221 2.80 -24.43 7.41
N CYS A 222 2.45 -24.43 6.12
CA CYS A 222 3.38 -24.09 5.04
C CYS A 222 4.00 -22.69 5.23
N THR A 223 3.19 -21.73 5.68
CA THR A 223 3.68 -20.38 5.97
C THR A 223 4.73 -20.36 7.08
N ASN A 224 4.49 -21.07 8.19
CA ASN A 224 5.36 -20.99 9.37
C ASN A 224 6.61 -21.87 9.25
N GLU A 225 6.44 -23.12 8.80
CA GLU A 225 7.52 -24.11 8.79
C GLU A 225 8.39 -24.03 7.55
N HIS A 226 7.82 -23.65 6.39
CA HIS A 226 8.52 -23.71 5.11
C HIS A 226 8.83 -22.34 4.51
N ALA A 227 7.91 -21.37 4.61
CA ALA A 227 8.15 -20.03 4.07
C ALA A 227 8.95 -19.12 5.03
N ARG A 228 8.57 -19.07 6.32
CA ARG A 228 9.15 -18.15 7.32
C ARG A 228 10.36 -18.71 8.06
N LYS A 229 10.44 -20.02 8.27
CA LYS A 229 11.53 -20.63 9.05
C LYS A 229 12.86 -20.36 8.34
N ARG A 230 13.77 -19.69 9.06
CA ARG A 230 15.16 -19.56 8.62
C ARG A 230 15.83 -20.92 8.88
N HIS A 231 16.41 -21.53 7.85
CA HIS A 231 17.43 -22.54 8.11
C HIS A 231 18.53 -21.86 8.92
N ARG A 232 18.71 -22.29 10.17
CA ARG A 232 19.88 -21.94 10.96
C ARG A 232 21.06 -22.59 10.24
N THR A 233 21.81 -21.81 9.48
CA THR A 233 23.19 -22.11 9.12
C THR A 233 24.10 -21.62 10.23
#